data_AF-A0AAV8ZLQ2-F1
#
_entry.id   AF-A0AAV8ZLQ2-F1
#
_cell.length_a   1.000
_cell.length_b   1.000
_cell.length_c   1.000
_cell.angle_alpha   90.00
_cell.angle_beta   90.00
_cell.angle_gamma   90.00
#
_symmetry.space_group_name_H-M   'P 1'
#
loop_
_entity.id
_entity.type
_entity.pdbx_description
1 polymer ?
#
loop_
_entity_poly.entity_id
_entity_poly.type
_entity_poly.pdbx_seq_one_letter_code
_entity_poly.pdbx_strand_id
1 'polypeptide(L)'
;MGRLLIALKSICEVDGLFNALKPEMFQHFISATKVISGYDINTKSFKSPSLAMHVGTSLKTVCDVAYKLVIEKKNIPSHWCSELSRLALKNLKERHWEKPLQLPLTSDLQLFNEYLNKLADEAIDNLSNDNNSKIHYKQLTECVLAKTVIFNRKRIGDVQYLKIYNYIKDYSTINQEYFTEALTEVEKIICENHKRIVTGGKGSKSVPILFTKQTQKYIKCLLRVRQETDIVPKSNPYLFANPDSENHWMAGVNIMRKLARSCGAKHPELLTSTKFRKHVATALQLMTIEDTEMEQITTFMGHMEKKHAEFYRLPQDIYQTAKVTKILLLMEKGRGNQFQGKNLNKIEIDNEIYYSSESECDEQNEQKSVG
;
A
#
# COMPACT_ATOMS: atom_id res chain seq x y z
N MET A 1 26.34 8.24 -15.55
CA MET A 1 27.81 8.03 -15.67
C MET A 1 28.43 8.82 -16.82
N GLY A 2 27.84 8.88 -18.03
CA GLY A 2 28.38 9.70 -19.13
C GLY A 2 28.60 11.20 -18.79
N ARG A 3 27.61 11.85 -18.16
CA ARG A 3 27.75 13.25 -17.69
C ARG A 3 28.87 13.46 -16.65
N LEU A 4 29.09 12.46 -15.78
CA LEU A 4 30.16 12.49 -14.80
C LEU A 4 31.53 12.37 -15.47
N LEU A 5 31.66 11.48 -16.47
CA LEU A 5 32.90 11.33 -17.24
C LEU A 5 33.25 12.61 -18.02
N ILE A 6 32.26 13.27 -18.61
CA ILE A 6 32.46 14.56 -19.29
C ILE A 6 32.97 15.63 -18.31
N ALA A 7 32.34 15.73 -17.13
CA ALA A 7 32.78 16.67 -16.09
C ALA A 7 34.16 16.31 -15.50
N LEU A 8 34.51 15.03 -15.41
CA LEU A 8 35.85 14.59 -15.03
C LEU A 8 36.88 14.97 -16.09
N LYS A 9 36.58 14.78 -17.38
CA LYS A 9 37.47 15.16 -18.48
C LYS A 9 37.76 16.66 -18.53
N SER A 10 36.83 17.50 -18.07
CA SER A 10 37.08 18.95 -17.94
C SER A 10 37.92 19.33 -16.72
N ILE A 11 38.11 18.44 -15.75
CA ILE A 11 38.82 18.71 -14.49
C ILE A 11 40.19 17.99 -14.48
N CYS A 12 40.32 16.86 -15.16
CA CYS A 12 41.54 16.07 -15.25
C CYS A 12 41.61 15.32 -16.60
N GLU A 13 42.82 15.09 -17.11
CA GLU A 13 43.02 14.29 -18.32
C GLU A 13 42.84 12.80 -18.02
N VAL A 14 41.68 12.26 -18.39
CA VAL A 14 41.35 10.83 -18.24
C VAL A 14 40.63 10.30 -19.48
N ASP A 15 41.17 9.23 -20.06
CA ASP A 15 40.62 8.64 -21.30
C ASP A 15 39.32 7.87 -21.09
N GLY A 16 39.14 7.28 -19.90
CA GLY A 16 37.99 6.44 -19.58
C GLY A 16 37.71 6.33 -18.08
N LEU A 17 36.46 6.00 -17.74
CA LEU A 17 36.01 5.92 -16.35
C LEU A 17 36.81 4.92 -15.54
N PHE A 18 37.14 3.76 -16.10
CA PHE A 18 37.90 2.71 -15.42
C PHE A 18 39.31 3.16 -15.00
N ASN A 19 40.00 3.93 -15.86
CA ASN A 19 41.33 4.48 -15.57
C ASN A 19 41.29 5.55 -14.47
N ALA A 20 40.15 6.20 -14.30
CA ALA A 20 39.94 7.21 -13.27
C ALA A 20 39.61 6.60 -11.89
N LEU A 21 39.25 5.31 -11.78
CA LEU A 21 38.87 4.65 -10.50
C LEU A 21 40.09 4.37 -9.61
N LYS A 22 40.83 5.41 -9.24
CA LYS A 22 41.97 5.34 -8.33
C LYS A 22 41.70 6.17 -7.07
N PRO A 23 42.23 5.78 -5.89
CA PRO A 23 42.03 6.52 -4.66
C PRO A 23 42.43 8.00 -4.76
N GLU A 24 43.48 8.30 -5.53
CA GLU A 24 44.01 9.66 -5.72
C GLU A 24 43.03 10.58 -6.47
N MET A 25 42.12 10.00 -7.27
CA MET A 25 41.14 10.73 -8.06
C MET A 25 39.85 11.04 -7.29
N PHE A 26 39.72 10.60 -6.04
CA PHE A 26 38.49 10.73 -5.26
C PHE A 26 38.00 12.18 -5.13
N GLN A 27 38.92 13.13 -4.89
CA GLN A 27 38.57 14.55 -4.80
C GLN A 27 38.05 15.11 -6.13
N HIS A 28 38.59 14.62 -7.26
CA HIS A 28 38.16 15.00 -8.60
C HIS A 28 36.74 14.49 -8.90
N PHE A 29 36.37 13.29 -8.42
CA PHE A 29 34.99 12.80 -8.49
C PHE A 29 34.02 13.64 -7.67
N ILE A 30 34.41 14.08 -6.47
CA ILE A 30 33.58 14.96 -5.64
C ILE A 30 33.35 16.30 -6.38
N SER A 31 34.40 16.90 -6.92
CA SER A 31 34.30 18.15 -7.68
C SER A 31 33.44 18.01 -8.93
N ALA A 32 33.66 16.97 -9.73
CA ALA A 32 32.84 16.68 -10.90
C ALA A 32 31.37 16.45 -10.52
N THR A 33 31.12 15.74 -9.42
CA THR A 33 29.76 15.49 -8.91
C THR A 33 29.08 16.78 -8.48
N LYS A 34 29.80 17.69 -7.79
CA LYS A 34 29.29 19.02 -7.41
C LYS A 34 28.92 19.86 -8.62
N VAL A 35 29.74 19.84 -9.68
CA VAL A 35 29.45 20.55 -10.94
C VAL A 35 28.17 20.02 -11.59
N ILE A 36 28.06 18.71 -11.80
CA ILE A 36 26.90 18.14 -12.51
C ILE A 36 25.59 18.20 -11.71
N SER A 37 25.67 18.24 -10.38
CA SER A 37 24.51 18.34 -9.49
C SER A 37 24.14 19.78 -9.12
N GLY A 38 24.89 20.76 -9.62
CA GLY A 38 24.66 22.18 -9.41
C GLY A 38 24.77 22.56 -7.93
N TYR A 39 25.88 22.19 -7.30
CA TYR A 39 26.17 22.58 -5.92
C TYR A 39 26.45 24.08 -5.83
N ASP A 40 25.73 24.76 -4.93
CA ASP A 40 25.94 26.16 -4.61
C ASP A 40 26.74 26.28 -3.29
N ILE A 41 27.87 26.98 -3.37
CA ILE A 41 28.81 27.16 -2.26
C ILE A 41 28.22 28.04 -1.15
N ASN A 42 27.38 29.03 -1.51
CA ASN A 42 26.85 30.02 -0.56
C ASN A 42 25.71 29.42 0.26
N THR A 43 24.82 28.65 -0.39
CA THR A 43 23.66 28.02 0.26
C THR A 43 23.95 26.61 0.77
N LYS A 44 25.15 26.05 0.49
CA LYS A 44 25.53 24.65 0.77
C LYS A 44 24.49 23.64 0.29
N SER A 45 23.85 23.93 -0.84
CA SER A 45 22.71 23.18 -1.36
C SER A 45 22.98 22.69 -2.78
N PHE A 46 22.27 21.64 -3.20
CA PHE A 46 22.36 21.11 -4.56
C PHE A 46 21.10 21.47 -5.34
N LYS A 47 21.26 21.97 -6.57
CA LYS A 47 20.14 22.13 -7.51
C LYS A 47 19.48 20.79 -7.85
N SER A 48 20.25 19.68 -7.82
CA SER A 48 19.74 18.33 -8.05
C SER A 48 20.32 17.32 -7.05
N PRO A 49 19.79 17.28 -5.80
CA PRO A 49 20.31 16.40 -4.75
C PRO A 49 20.19 14.91 -5.10
N SER A 50 19.10 14.52 -5.77
CA SER A 50 18.87 13.14 -6.22
C SER A 50 19.96 12.68 -7.19
N LEU A 51 20.43 13.57 -8.07
CA LEU A 51 21.51 13.26 -9.01
C LEU A 51 22.82 13.00 -8.27
N ALA A 52 23.17 13.81 -7.27
CA ALA A 52 24.35 13.61 -6.44
C ALA A 52 24.31 12.25 -5.72
N MET A 53 23.15 11.88 -5.15
CA MET A 53 22.96 10.58 -4.50
C MET A 53 23.08 9.40 -5.48
N HIS A 54 22.44 9.50 -6.64
CA HIS A 54 22.49 8.46 -7.67
C HIS A 54 23.90 8.27 -8.22
N VAL A 55 24.66 9.36 -8.39
CA VAL A 55 26.06 9.31 -8.83
C VAL A 55 26.91 8.57 -7.80
N GLY A 56 26.78 8.86 -6.50
CA GLY A 56 27.51 8.14 -5.45
C GLY A 56 27.21 6.64 -5.43
N THR A 57 25.92 6.27 -5.53
CA THR A 57 25.49 4.85 -5.55
C THR A 57 26.01 4.11 -6.79
N SER A 58 25.94 4.78 -7.94
CA SER A 58 26.42 4.22 -9.20
C SER A 58 27.94 4.07 -9.22
N LEU A 59 28.68 5.06 -8.70
CA LEU A 59 30.14 5.01 -8.60
C LEU A 59 30.59 3.87 -7.69
N LYS A 60 29.94 3.68 -6.54
CA LYS A 60 30.20 2.54 -5.65
C LYS A 60 30.01 1.20 -6.37
N THR A 61 28.89 1.05 -7.09
CA THR A 61 28.60 -0.18 -7.85
C THR A 61 29.66 -0.44 -8.92
N VAL A 62 30.11 0.60 -9.62
CA VAL A 62 31.18 0.48 -10.63
C VAL A 62 32.52 0.14 -9.99
N CYS A 63 32.87 0.73 -8.84
CA CYS A 63 34.08 0.37 -8.08
C CYS A 63 34.04 -1.08 -7.61
N ASP A 64 32.91 -1.56 -7.08
CA ASP A 64 32.76 -2.94 -6.60
C ASP A 64 32.90 -3.95 -7.75
N VAL A 65 32.36 -3.62 -8.94
CA VAL A 65 32.52 -4.44 -10.15
C VAL A 65 33.97 -4.40 -10.65
N ALA A 66 34.59 -3.23 -10.70
CA ALA A 66 35.99 -3.07 -11.13
C ALA A 66 36.95 -3.81 -10.20
N TYR A 67 36.75 -3.70 -8.88
CA TYR A 67 37.52 -4.39 -7.85
C TYR A 67 37.46 -5.91 -8.03
N LYS A 68 36.27 -6.46 -8.28
CA LYS A 68 36.10 -7.89 -8.57
C LYS A 68 36.77 -8.33 -9.87
N LEU A 69 36.66 -7.55 -10.94
CA LEU A 69 37.30 -7.85 -12.22
C LEU A 69 38.84 -7.89 -12.12
N VAL A 70 39.43 -6.99 -11.31
CA VAL A 70 40.89 -6.90 -11.12
C VAL A 70 41.41 -8.04 -10.24
N ILE A 71 40.70 -8.39 -9.17
CA ILE A 71 41.14 -9.44 -8.22
C ILE A 71 40.89 -10.84 -8.74
N GLU A 72 39.72 -11.10 -9.33
CA GLU A 72 39.33 -12.47 -9.70
C GLU A 72 39.85 -12.90 -11.08
N LYS A 73 40.44 -11.97 -11.88
CA LYS A 73 40.96 -12.18 -13.26
C LYS A 73 40.01 -12.98 -14.17
N LYS A 74 38.72 -12.97 -13.87
CA LYS A 74 37.67 -13.62 -14.65
C LYS A 74 36.73 -12.52 -15.11
N ASN A 75 36.43 -12.50 -16.42
CA ASN A 75 35.25 -11.79 -16.91
C ASN A 75 34.07 -12.31 -16.08
N ILE A 76 33.48 -11.47 -15.23
CA ILE A 76 32.22 -11.81 -14.57
C ILE A 76 31.26 -12.08 -15.73
N PRO A 77 30.83 -13.34 -15.96
CA PRO A 77 29.96 -13.60 -17.08
C PRO A 77 28.69 -12.80 -16.80
N SER A 78 28.30 -11.95 -17.74
CA SER A 78 27.00 -11.25 -17.74
C SER A 78 25.82 -12.20 -17.46
N HIS A 79 26.05 -13.50 -17.65
CA HIS A 79 25.14 -14.61 -17.45
C HIS A 79 24.94 -15.05 -15.99
N TRP A 80 25.88 -14.82 -15.07
CA TRP A 80 25.70 -15.25 -13.66
C TRP A 80 24.53 -14.52 -12.99
N CYS A 81 24.44 -13.21 -13.22
CA CYS A 81 23.32 -12.41 -12.72
C CYS A 81 22.00 -12.73 -13.45
N SER A 82 22.03 -13.19 -14.71
CA SER A 82 20.79 -13.44 -15.47
C SER A 82 20.22 -14.83 -15.17
N GLU A 83 21.02 -15.89 -15.07
CA GLU A 83 20.50 -17.25 -14.86
C GLU A 83 20.04 -17.48 -13.43
N LEU A 84 20.87 -17.14 -12.44
CA LEU A 84 20.52 -17.35 -11.03
C LEU A 84 19.35 -16.45 -10.62
N SER A 85 19.35 -15.17 -11.04
CA SER A 85 18.24 -14.26 -10.72
C SER A 85 16.96 -14.64 -11.47
N ARG A 86 17.04 -15.14 -12.71
CA ARG A 86 15.86 -15.62 -13.45
C ARG A 86 15.28 -16.88 -12.85
N LEU A 87 16.14 -17.83 -12.44
CA LEU A 87 15.70 -19.05 -11.75
C LEU A 87 15.12 -18.71 -10.37
N ALA A 88 15.74 -17.81 -9.61
CA ALA A 88 15.20 -17.33 -8.34
C ALA A 88 13.86 -16.61 -8.52
N LEU A 89 13.72 -15.77 -9.56
CA LEU A 89 12.47 -15.09 -9.89
C LEU A 89 11.39 -16.08 -10.34
N LYS A 90 11.75 -17.09 -11.13
CA LYS A 90 10.86 -18.20 -11.52
C LYS A 90 10.35 -18.93 -10.28
N ASN A 91 11.24 -19.38 -9.41
CA ASN A 91 10.88 -20.07 -8.16
C ASN A 91 10.02 -19.19 -7.24
N LEU A 92 10.29 -17.88 -7.17
CA LEU A 92 9.45 -16.93 -6.42
C LEU A 92 8.04 -16.80 -7.01
N LYS A 93 7.92 -16.75 -8.34
CA LYS A 93 6.63 -16.70 -9.03
C LYS A 93 5.85 -18.00 -8.88
N GLU A 94 6.50 -19.14 -9.04
CA GLU A 94 5.89 -20.47 -8.88
C GLU A 94 5.35 -20.67 -7.46
N ARG A 95 6.13 -20.36 -6.43
CA ARG A 95 5.67 -20.38 -5.03
C ARG A 95 4.52 -19.41 -4.75
N HIS A 96 4.40 -18.34 -5.54
CA HIS A 96 3.30 -17.39 -5.43
C HIS A 96 2.03 -17.90 -6.14
N TRP A 97 2.14 -18.76 -7.15
CA TRP A 97 0.99 -19.39 -7.80
C TRP A 97 0.23 -20.31 -6.85
N GLU A 98 0.94 -21.03 -5.99
CA GLU A 98 0.36 -22.01 -5.07
C GLU A 98 -0.31 -21.40 -3.82
N LYS A 99 -0.16 -20.08 -3.59
CA LYS A 99 -0.71 -19.41 -2.40
C LYS A 99 -1.84 -18.45 -2.79
N PRO A 100 -3.12 -18.86 -2.68
CA PRO A 100 -4.23 -17.98 -2.99
C PRO A 100 -4.21 -16.74 -2.11
N LEU A 101 -4.59 -15.61 -2.70
CA LEU A 101 -4.66 -14.34 -2.01
C LEU A 101 -5.76 -14.36 -0.96
N GLN A 102 -5.43 -14.68 0.29
CA GLN A 102 -6.42 -14.60 1.37
C GLN A 102 -6.73 -13.15 1.69
N LEU A 103 -8.00 -12.75 1.52
CA LEU A 103 -8.54 -11.43 1.86
C LEU A 103 -9.45 -11.54 3.10
N PRO A 104 -9.50 -10.50 3.95
CA PRO A 104 -10.41 -10.50 5.08
C PRO A 104 -11.86 -10.53 4.58
N LEU A 105 -12.71 -11.31 5.25
CA LEU A 105 -14.14 -11.34 4.97
C LEU A 105 -14.78 -10.01 5.36
N THR A 106 -15.76 -9.55 4.58
CA THR A 106 -16.53 -8.33 4.90
C THR A 106 -17.21 -8.44 6.28
N SER A 107 -17.72 -9.62 6.62
CA SER A 107 -18.31 -9.90 7.94
C SER A 107 -17.30 -9.73 9.08
N ASP A 108 -16.07 -10.23 8.90
CA ASP A 108 -15.00 -10.10 9.90
C ASP A 108 -14.58 -8.63 10.07
N LEU A 109 -14.59 -7.84 8.99
CA LEU A 109 -14.33 -6.40 9.06
C LEU A 109 -15.40 -5.63 9.82
N GLN A 110 -16.68 -6.00 9.64
CA GLN A 110 -17.80 -5.39 10.36
C GLN A 110 -17.73 -5.69 11.85
N LEU A 111 -17.61 -6.98 12.20
CA LEU A 111 -17.49 -7.46 13.57
C LEU A 111 -16.27 -6.85 14.28
N PHE A 112 -15.15 -6.69 13.57
CA PHE A 112 -14.00 -6.00 14.12
C PHE A 112 -14.26 -4.50 14.38
N ASN A 113 -14.95 -3.80 13.47
CA ASN A 113 -15.27 -2.39 13.66
C ASN A 113 -16.27 -2.16 14.81
N GLU A 114 -17.26 -3.03 14.95
CA GLU A 114 -18.22 -3.04 16.05
C GLU A 114 -17.53 -3.28 17.40
N TYR A 115 -16.64 -4.27 17.45
CA TYR A 115 -15.82 -4.54 18.63
C TYR A 115 -14.98 -3.32 19.03
N LEU A 116 -14.34 -2.65 18.07
CA LEU A 116 -13.56 -1.43 18.33
C LEU A 116 -14.42 -0.26 18.81
N ASN A 117 -15.67 -0.13 18.34
CA ASN A 117 -16.61 0.88 18.83
C ASN A 117 -16.95 0.62 20.29
N LYS A 118 -17.37 -0.60 20.59
CA LYS A 118 -17.75 -1.00 21.95
C LYS A 118 -16.61 -0.74 22.94
N LEU A 119 -15.40 -1.21 22.64
CA LEU A 119 -14.24 -0.99 23.52
C LEU A 119 -13.86 0.48 23.69
N ALA A 120 -14.04 1.30 22.64
CA ALA A 120 -13.73 2.73 22.70
C ALA A 120 -14.77 3.50 23.51
N ASP A 121 -16.06 3.18 23.35
CA ASP A 121 -17.14 3.79 24.12
C ASP A 121 -17.01 3.41 25.60
N GLU A 122 -16.78 2.13 25.93
CA GLU A 122 -16.50 1.67 27.30
C GLU A 122 -15.27 2.38 27.90
N ALA A 123 -14.21 2.58 27.13
CA ALA A 123 -13.02 3.28 27.62
C ALA A 123 -13.29 4.77 27.89
N ILE A 124 -14.15 5.42 27.12
CA ILE A 124 -14.55 6.83 27.35
C ILE A 124 -15.41 6.96 28.59
N ASP A 125 -16.36 6.05 28.79
CA ASP A 125 -17.21 6.07 29.97
C ASP A 125 -16.38 5.88 31.24
N ASN A 126 -15.43 4.93 31.20
CA ASN A 126 -14.50 4.72 32.31
C ASN A 126 -13.55 5.90 32.55
N LEU A 127 -13.03 6.53 31.49
CA LEU A 127 -12.20 7.75 31.62
C LEU A 127 -12.99 8.97 32.11
N SER A 128 -14.30 8.98 31.93
CA SER A 128 -15.15 10.04 32.47
C SER A 128 -15.35 9.88 33.98
N ASN A 129 -15.25 8.65 34.50
CA ASN A 129 -15.30 8.34 35.94
C ASN A 129 -13.91 8.45 36.61
N ASP A 130 -12.87 7.90 35.97
CA ASP A 130 -11.47 7.98 36.41
C ASP A 130 -10.58 8.46 35.26
N ASN A 131 -10.37 9.76 35.23
CA ASN A 131 -9.61 10.44 34.19
C ASN A 131 -8.10 10.11 34.25
N ASN A 132 -7.60 9.56 35.36
CA ASN A 132 -6.17 9.22 35.52
C ASN A 132 -5.85 7.75 35.21
N SER A 133 -6.84 6.97 34.73
CA SER A 133 -6.64 5.56 34.40
C SER A 133 -5.81 5.36 33.14
N LYS A 134 -4.54 4.99 33.34
CA LYS A 134 -3.59 4.65 32.27
C LYS A 134 -4.09 3.49 31.39
N ILE A 135 -4.82 2.55 31.99
CA ILE A 135 -5.33 1.35 31.29
C ILE A 135 -6.42 1.76 30.30
N HIS A 136 -7.40 2.55 30.73
CA HIS A 136 -8.48 3.00 29.87
C HIS A 136 -8.00 4.00 28.80
N TYR A 137 -7.04 4.88 29.15
CA TYR A 137 -6.38 5.74 28.17
C TYR A 137 -5.67 4.93 27.08
N LYS A 138 -4.91 3.91 27.50
CA LYS A 138 -4.23 3.01 26.57
C LYS A 138 -5.22 2.28 25.67
N GLN A 139 -6.27 1.72 26.24
CA GLN A 139 -7.33 1.00 25.49
C GLN A 139 -8.01 1.91 24.46
N LEU A 140 -8.37 3.13 24.84
CA LEU A 140 -8.96 4.11 23.92
C LEU A 140 -7.98 4.42 22.79
N THR A 141 -6.72 4.73 23.11
CA THR A 141 -5.68 5.04 22.12
C THR A 141 -5.45 3.88 21.13
N GLU A 142 -5.39 2.64 21.64
CA GLU A 142 -5.27 1.42 20.83
C GLU A 142 -6.45 1.29 19.85
N CYS A 143 -7.67 1.52 20.32
CA CYS A 143 -8.88 1.46 19.49
C CYS A 143 -8.91 2.56 18.43
N VAL A 144 -8.63 3.82 18.80
CA VAL A 144 -8.60 4.94 17.85
C VAL A 144 -7.55 4.72 16.77
N LEU A 145 -6.36 4.23 17.12
CA LEU A 145 -5.30 3.89 16.15
C LEU A 145 -5.80 2.83 15.15
N ALA A 146 -6.37 1.73 15.65
CA ALA A 146 -6.88 0.64 14.82
C ALA A 146 -8.01 1.13 13.89
N LYS A 147 -8.98 1.89 14.41
CA LYS A 147 -10.08 2.46 13.63
C LYS A 147 -9.56 3.39 12.53
N THR A 148 -8.59 4.24 12.84
CA THR A 148 -8.00 5.15 11.85
C THR A 148 -7.31 4.39 10.71
N VAL A 149 -6.58 3.32 11.03
CA VAL A 149 -5.93 2.44 10.03
C VAL A 149 -6.97 1.71 9.17
N ILE A 150 -8.01 1.16 9.78
CA ILE A 150 -9.08 0.41 9.11
C ILE A 150 -9.86 1.32 8.16
N PHE A 151 -10.33 2.47 8.64
CA PHE A 151 -11.16 3.39 7.86
C PHE A 151 -10.41 3.91 6.64
N ASN A 152 -9.15 4.35 6.82
CA ASN A 152 -8.36 4.91 5.73
C ASN A 152 -7.68 3.85 4.85
N ARG A 153 -7.71 2.57 5.27
CA ARG A 153 -6.97 1.47 4.63
C ARG A 153 -5.48 1.82 4.40
N LYS A 154 -4.87 2.55 5.34
CA LYS A 154 -3.49 3.05 5.25
C LYS A 154 -2.49 2.06 5.81
N ARG A 155 -1.20 2.25 5.49
CA ARG A 155 -0.13 1.51 6.18
C ARG A 155 -0.12 1.96 7.64
N ILE A 156 0.11 1.04 8.56
CA ILE A 156 0.21 1.38 10.00
C ILE A 156 1.25 2.46 10.24
N GLY A 157 2.39 2.41 9.54
CA GLY A 157 3.43 3.43 9.61
C GLY A 157 2.92 4.84 9.28
N ASP A 158 2.01 4.98 8.31
CA ASP A 158 1.50 6.29 7.92
C ASP A 158 0.60 6.93 9.01
N VAL A 159 0.07 6.11 9.93
CA VAL A 159 -0.88 6.54 10.96
C VAL A 159 -0.23 6.60 12.35
N GLN A 160 0.58 5.60 12.72
CA GLN A 160 1.16 5.50 14.07
C GLN A 160 2.10 6.67 14.41
N TYR A 161 2.75 7.26 13.40
CA TYR A 161 3.66 8.40 13.58
C TYR A 161 2.94 9.75 13.54
N LEU A 162 1.60 9.75 13.48
CA LEU A 162 0.84 10.99 13.42
C LEU A 162 1.08 11.84 14.66
N LYS A 163 1.43 13.11 14.46
CA LYS A 163 1.68 14.07 15.55
C LYS A 163 0.43 14.89 15.86
N ILE A 164 0.31 15.35 17.10
CA ILE A 164 -0.83 16.16 17.55
C ILE A 164 -0.95 17.43 16.72
N TYR A 165 0.17 18.09 16.41
CA TYR A 165 0.15 19.34 15.63
C TYR A 165 -0.50 19.13 14.25
N ASN A 166 -0.27 17.98 13.60
CA ASN A 166 -0.88 17.69 12.28
C ASN A 166 -2.39 17.53 12.39
N TYR A 167 -2.88 17.06 13.54
CA TYR A 167 -4.31 16.92 13.80
C TYR A 167 -4.98 18.24 14.16
N ILE A 168 -4.31 19.08 14.95
CA ILE A 168 -4.83 20.39 15.36
C ILE A 168 -4.81 21.38 14.19
N LYS A 169 -3.75 21.34 13.36
CA LYS A 169 -3.60 22.25 12.23
C LYS A 169 -4.79 22.14 11.29
N ASP A 170 -5.52 23.23 11.17
CA ASP A 170 -6.58 23.34 10.18
C ASP A 170 -5.96 23.60 8.81
N TYR A 171 -6.36 22.79 7.84
CA TYR A 171 -5.99 22.93 6.43
C TYR A 171 -7.24 23.24 5.61
N SER A 172 -8.30 23.81 6.21
CA SER A 172 -9.43 24.40 5.51
C SER A 172 -8.89 25.21 4.33
N THR A 173 -9.00 24.64 3.14
CA THR A 173 -8.35 25.15 1.95
C THR A 173 -9.00 26.49 1.64
N ILE A 174 -8.19 27.52 1.43
CA ILE A 174 -8.60 28.93 1.23
C ILE A 174 -9.55 29.12 0.01
N ASN A 175 -9.81 28.08 -0.79
CA ASN A 175 -10.69 28.09 -1.97
C ASN A 175 -11.69 26.91 -1.94
N GLN A 176 -12.47 26.71 -0.88
CA GLN A 176 -13.42 25.59 -0.79
C GLN A 176 -14.73 25.82 -1.55
N GLU A 177 -15.25 27.04 -1.59
CA GLU A 177 -16.63 27.33 -2.03
C GLU A 177 -16.95 26.77 -3.43
N TYR A 178 -16.13 27.08 -4.43
CA TYR A 178 -16.34 26.62 -5.81
C TYR A 178 -16.29 25.08 -5.96
N PHE A 179 -15.41 24.40 -5.22
CA PHE A 179 -15.33 22.94 -5.26
C PHE A 179 -16.46 22.29 -4.46
N THR A 180 -16.89 22.89 -3.35
CA THR A 180 -18.06 22.41 -2.62
C THR A 180 -19.32 22.52 -3.45
N GLU A 181 -19.48 23.55 -4.28
CA GLU A 181 -20.63 23.69 -5.18
C GLU A 181 -20.73 22.57 -6.24
N ALA A 182 -19.59 22.03 -6.68
CA ALA A 182 -19.55 20.91 -7.62
C ALA A 182 -19.90 19.55 -6.99
N LEU A 183 -19.97 19.46 -5.65
CA LEU A 183 -20.34 18.25 -4.94
C LEU A 183 -21.85 18.09 -4.83
N THR A 184 -22.31 16.84 -4.85
CA THR A 184 -23.69 16.50 -4.48
C THR A 184 -23.96 16.86 -3.01
N GLU A 185 -25.24 17.03 -2.65
CA GLU A 185 -25.63 17.33 -1.27
C GLU A 185 -25.13 16.28 -0.26
N VAL A 186 -25.14 15.01 -0.66
CA VAL A 186 -24.64 13.91 0.17
C VAL A 186 -23.13 14.01 0.36
N GLU A 187 -22.37 14.34 -0.68
CA GLU A 187 -20.92 14.52 -0.60
C GLU A 187 -20.53 15.73 0.26
N LYS A 188 -21.30 16.82 0.20
CA LYS A 188 -21.12 17.98 1.10
C LYS A 188 -21.25 17.56 2.56
N ILE A 189 -22.33 16.85 2.90
CA ILE A 189 -22.57 16.33 4.26
C ILE A 189 -21.44 15.39 4.67
N ILE A 190 -20.97 14.52 3.78
CA ILE A 190 -19.85 13.61 4.06
C ILE A 190 -18.56 14.40 4.33
N CYS A 191 -18.22 15.38 3.50
CA CYS A 191 -17.04 16.22 3.67
C CYS A 191 -17.06 16.99 5.00
N GLU A 192 -18.20 17.57 5.37
CA GLU A 192 -18.38 18.28 6.65
C GLU A 192 -18.25 17.32 7.86
N ASN A 193 -18.69 16.07 7.70
CA ASN A 193 -18.64 15.06 8.75
C ASN A 193 -17.26 14.38 8.89
N HIS A 194 -16.33 14.61 7.96
CA HIS A 194 -15.02 13.95 7.95
C HIS A 194 -13.89 14.97 8.02
N LYS A 195 -13.18 14.99 9.14
CA LYS A 195 -11.97 15.80 9.27
C LYS A 195 -10.85 15.20 8.43
N ARG A 196 -10.33 15.97 7.48
CA ARG A 196 -9.14 15.62 6.69
C ARG A 196 -7.90 16.28 7.26
N ILE A 197 -6.84 15.51 7.41
CA ILE A 197 -5.51 16.03 7.76
C ILE A 197 -4.47 15.53 6.75
N VAL A 198 -3.31 16.18 6.73
CA VAL A 198 -2.18 15.76 5.89
C VAL A 198 -0.93 15.63 6.76
N THR A 199 -0.27 14.47 6.68
CA THR A 199 1.00 14.19 7.37
C THR A 199 2.10 13.81 6.37
N GLY A 200 3.37 13.85 6.81
CA GLY A 200 4.52 13.45 6.01
C GLY A 200 4.77 11.95 6.09
N GLY A 201 4.74 11.26 4.95
CA GLY A 201 5.13 9.86 4.80
C GLY A 201 6.59 9.69 4.40
N LYS A 202 6.99 8.43 4.16
CA LYS A 202 8.35 8.09 3.71
C LYS A 202 8.68 8.81 2.39
N GLY A 203 9.84 9.48 2.36
CA GLY A 203 10.31 10.21 1.18
C GLY A 203 9.60 11.54 0.92
N SER A 204 9.17 12.23 1.99
CA SER A 204 8.50 13.55 1.92
C SER A 204 7.18 13.57 1.15
N LYS A 205 6.53 12.40 0.98
CA LYS A 205 5.22 12.31 0.33
C LYS A 205 4.12 12.73 1.31
N SER A 206 3.17 13.53 0.86
CA SER A 206 1.99 13.88 1.64
C SER A 206 1.06 12.67 1.76
N VAL A 207 0.58 12.41 2.97
CA VAL A 207 -0.37 11.33 3.26
C VAL A 207 -1.64 11.93 3.86
N PRO A 208 -2.76 11.95 3.12
CA PRO A 208 -4.02 12.37 3.67
C PRO A 208 -4.61 11.27 4.57
N ILE A 209 -5.22 11.69 5.68
CA ILE A 209 -5.92 10.82 6.64
C ILE A 209 -7.26 11.48 6.97
N LEU A 210 -8.33 10.69 6.94
CA LEU A 210 -9.70 11.08 7.26
C LEU A 210 -10.11 10.55 8.63
N PHE A 211 -10.85 11.35 9.39
CA PHE A 211 -11.41 10.98 10.68
C PHE A 211 -12.93 11.19 10.68
N THR A 212 -13.67 10.12 10.97
CA THR A 212 -15.12 10.17 11.16
C THR A 212 -15.49 11.00 12.39
N LYS A 213 -16.70 11.57 12.46
CA LYS A 213 -17.22 12.28 13.66
C LYS A 213 -17.03 11.48 14.96
N GLN A 214 -17.29 10.17 14.93
CA GLN A 214 -17.09 9.28 16.08
C GLN A 214 -15.61 9.20 16.50
N THR A 215 -14.70 8.99 15.54
CA THR A 215 -13.25 8.95 15.83
C THR A 215 -12.75 10.30 16.33
N GLN A 216 -13.29 11.41 15.83
CA GLN A 216 -12.99 12.75 16.32
C GLN A 216 -13.45 12.95 17.78
N LYS A 217 -14.61 12.42 18.18
CA LYS A 217 -15.07 12.40 19.59
C LYS A 217 -14.04 11.68 20.47
N TYR A 218 -13.55 10.53 20.02
CA TYR A 218 -12.56 9.74 20.76
C TYR A 218 -11.23 10.48 20.90
N ILE A 219 -10.75 11.11 19.82
CA ILE A 219 -9.52 11.91 19.84
C ILE A 219 -9.68 13.13 20.76
N LYS A 220 -10.84 13.81 20.75
CA LYS A 220 -11.10 14.93 21.67
C LYS A 220 -10.98 14.49 23.14
N CYS A 221 -11.51 13.32 23.49
CA CYS A 221 -11.35 12.74 24.82
C CYS A 221 -9.87 12.46 25.14
N LEU A 222 -9.12 11.83 24.23
CA LEU A 222 -7.68 11.57 24.41
C LEU A 222 -6.86 12.85 24.63
N LEU A 223 -7.18 13.92 23.89
CA LEU A 223 -6.50 15.21 24.03
C LEU A 223 -6.88 15.91 25.34
N ARG A 224 -8.14 15.82 25.76
CA ARG A 224 -8.61 16.34 27.06
C ARG A 224 -7.88 15.67 28.22
N VAL A 225 -7.91 14.33 28.28
CA VAL A 225 -7.24 13.56 29.34
C VAL A 225 -5.76 13.92 29.41
N ARG A 226 -5.11 14.06 28.25
CA ARG A 226 -3.70 14.43 28.15
C ARG A 226 -3.37 15.86 28.59
N GLN A 227 -4.34 16.77 28.55
CA GLN A 227 -4.17 18.13 29.06
C GLN A 227 -4.37 18.19 30.57
N GLU A 228 -5.32 17.40 31.09
CA GLU A 228 -5.73 17.38 32.50
C GLU A 228 -4.86 16.46 33.38
N THR A 229 -4.11 15.53 32.77
CA THR A 229 -3.31 14.52 33.48
C THR A 229 -1.89 14.42 32.92
N ASP A 230 -0.98 13.84 33.70
CA ASP A 230 0.40 13.56 33.30
C ASP A 230 0.60 12.12 32.79
N ILE A 231 -0.47 11.43 32.37
CA ILE A 231 -0.40 10.05 31.83
C ILE A 231 0.55 9.95 30.62
N VAL A 232 0.60 11.00 29.81
CA VAL A 232 1.55 11.12 28.70
C VAL A 232 2.30 12.43 28.85
N PRO A 233 3.64 12.40 28.93
CA PRO A 233 4.45 13.62 28.99
C PRO A 233 4.10 14.62 27.88
N LYS A 234 4.08 15.91 28.23
CA LYS A 234 3.82 17.01 27.28
C LYS A 234 4.89 17.10 26.17
N SER A 235 6.08 16.55 26.41
CA SER A 235 7.17 16.44 25.43
C SER A 235 6.85 15.50 24.27
N ASN A 236 5.94 14.53 24.42
CA ASN A 236 5.67 13.54 23.39
C ASN A 236 4.87 14.17 22.22
N PRO A 237 5.36 14.18 20.97
CA PRO A 237 4.63 14.83 19.89
C PRO A 237 3.51 13.97 19.27
N TYR A 238 3.48 12.67 19.56
CA TYR A 238 2.62 11.70 18.88
C TYR A 238 1.18 11.74 19.40
N LEU A 239 0.22 11.64 18.48
CA LEU A 239 -1.20 11.50 18.80
C LEU A 239 -1.48 10.14 19.46
N PHE A 240 -0.87 9.09 18.92
CA PHE A 240 -0.97 7.71 19.44
C PHE A 240 0.24 7.37 20.31
N ALA A 241 0.41 8.13 21.39
CA ALA A 241 1.52 7.95 22.34
C ALA A 241 1.26 6.77 23.28
N ASN A 242 2.33 6.09 23.68
CA ASN A 242 2.25 5.12 24.78
C ASN A 242 2.22 5.88 26.12
N PRO A 243 1.41 5.48 27.11
CA PRO A 243 1.47 6.05 28.46
C PRO A 243 2.89 6.02 29.03
N ASP A 244 3.21 7.01 29.85
CA ASP A 244 4.50 7.19 30.54
C ASP A 244 5.73 7.31 29.61
N SER A 245 5.52 7.47 28.30
CA SER A 245 6.62 7.52 27.32
C SER A 245 6.83 8.94 26.80
N GLU A 246 8.05 9.46 26.93
CA GLU A 246 8.38 10.84 26.55
C GLU A 246 8.45 11.09 25.04
N ASN A 247 8.81 10.08 24.23
CA ASN A 247 8.93 10.23 22.78
C ASN A 247 8.69 8.91 22.03
N HIS A 248 7.71 8.14 22.48
CA HIS A 248 7.38 6.85 21.88
C HIS A 248 5.91 6.77 21.48
N TRP A 249 5.67 6.26 20.27
CA TRP A 249 4.35 5.96 19.74
C TRP A 249 3.96 4.50 20.05
N MET A 250 2.69 4.19 19.92
CA MET A 250 2.17 2.84 20.09
C MET A 250 2.53 1.91 18.92
N ALA A 251 2.98 0.69 19.22
CA ALA A 251 3.32 -0.31 18.20
C ALA A 251 2.06 -0.87 17.49
N GLY A 252 1.61 -0.19 16.43
CA GLY A 252 0.33 -0.45 15.78
C GLY A 252 0.17 -1.90 15.26
N VAL A 253 1.24 -2.55 14.82
CA VAL A 253 1.19 -3.96 14.36
C VAL A 253 0.77 -4.91 15.49
N ASN A 254 1.29 -4.69 16.69
CA ASN A 254 0.99 -5.54 17.84
C ASN A 254 -0.43 -5.29 18.34
N ILE A 255 -0.86 -4.03 18.34
CA ILE A 255 -2.21 -3.61 18.72
C ILE A 255 -3.25 -4.20 17.78
N MET A 256 -3.04 -4.05 16.47
CA MET A 256 -3.93 -4.63 15.45
C MET A 256 -4.08 -6.14 15.64
N ARG A 257 -2.97 -6.86 15.87
CA ARG A 257 -2.99 -8.30 16.09
C ARG A 257 -3.71 -8.69 17.39
N LYS A 258 -3.51 -7.93 18.47
CA LYS A 258 -4.18 -8.13 19.76
C LYS A 258 -5.71 -7.96 19.61
N LEU A 259 -6.13 -6.84 19.04
CA LEU A 259 -7.55 -6.51 18.88
C LEU A 259 -8.24 -7.45 17.89
N ALA A 260 -7.58 -7.82 16.79
CA ALA A 260 -8.11 -8.78 15.82
C ALA A 260 -8.38 -10.15 16.44
N ARG A 261 -7.49 -10.66 17.30
CA ARG A 261 -7.69 -11.95 17.99
C ARG A 261 -8.85 -11.90 18.99
N SER A 262 -9.13 -10.73 19.54
CA SER A 262 -10.10 -10.55 20.63
C SER A 262 -11.51 -10.23 20.12
N CYS A 263 -11.66 -9.88 18.85
CA CYS A 263 -12.95 -9.46 18.30
C CYS A 263 -13.91 -10.61 17.99
N GLY A 264 -13.43 -11.85 17.84
CA GLY A 264 -14.26 -13.02 17.48
C GLY A 264 -14.40 -13.28 15.98
N ALA A 265 -13.56 -12.67 15.15
CA ALA A 265 -13.52 -12.92 13.70
C ALA A 265 -13.15 -14.38 13.38
N LYS A 266 -13.64 -14.90 12.25
CA LYS A 266 -13.30 -16.26 11.79
C LYS A 266 -11.83 -16.36 11.41
N HIS A 267 -11.30 -15.32 10.75
CA HIS A 267 -9.94 -15.26 10.26
C HIS A 267 -9.20 -14.02 10.78
N PRO A 268 -8.87 -13.96 12.09
CA PRO A 268 -8.22 -12.80 12.70
C PRO A 268 -6.83 -12.52 12.12
N GLU A 269 -6.15 -13.52 11.57
CA GLU A 269 -4.86 -13.40 10.87
C GLU A 269 -4.93 -12.56 9.59
N LEU A 270 -6.12 -12.41 9.01
CA LEU A 270 -6.36 -11.60 7.82
C LEU A 270 -6.67 -10.14 8.14
N LEU A 271 -6.95 -9.80 9.40
CA LEU A 271 -7.25 -8.44 9.87
C LEU A 271 -5.97 -7.61 10.09
N THR A 272 -5.21 -7.41 9.01
CA THR A 272 -3.97 -6.63 9.04
C THR A 272 -3.98 -5.49 8.03
N SER A 273 -3.22 -4.43 8.31
CA SER A 273 -3.12 -3.25 7.42
C SER A 273 -2.70 -3.61 5.98
N THR A 274 -1.80 -4.58 5.80
CA THR A 274 -1.43 -5.04 4.46
C THR A 274 -2.62 -5.69 3.75
N LYS A 275 -3.37 -6.54 4.43
CA LYS A 275 -4.55 -7.23 3.91
C LYS A 275 -5.73 -6.28 3.66
N PHE A 276 -5.91 -5.24 4.47
CA PHE A 276 -6.91 -4.19 4.21
C PHE A 276 -6.64 -3.41 2.93
N ARG A 277 -5.36 -3.11 2.65
CA ARG A 277 -4.96 -2.50 1.37
C ARG A 277 -5.21 -3.43 0.19
N LYS A 278 -5.01 -4.74 0.37
CA LYS A 278 -5.35 -5.74 -0.65
C LYS A 278 -6.85 -5.79 -0.89
N HIS A 279 -7.64 -5.86 0.19
CA HIS A 279 -9.10 -5.89 0.14
C HIS A 279 -9.69 -4.71 -0.63
N VAL A 280 -9.27 -3.47 -0.33
CA VAL A 280 -9.81 -2.29 -1.01
C VAL A 280 -9.38 -2.23 -2.47
N ALA A 281 -8.14 -2.63 -2.81
CA ALA A 281 -7.68 -2.71 -4.20
C ALA A 281 -8.52 -3.69 -5.00
N THR A 282 -8.81 -4.86 -4.43
CA THR A 282 -9.66 -5.88 -5.02
C THR A 282 -11.11 -5.41 -5.17
N ALA A 283 -11.67 -4.73 -4.16
CA ALA A 283 -13.02 -4.18 -4.24
C ALA A 283 -13.16 -3.12 -5.33
N LEU A 284 -12.18 -2.21 -5.45
CA LEU A 284 -12.15 -1.17 -6.48
C LEU A 284 -12.05 -1.75 -7.90
N GLN A 285 -11.38 -2.88 -8.08
CA GLN A 285 -11.32 -3.58 -9.38
C GLN A 285 -12.65 -4.22 -9.80
N LEU A 286 -13.51 -4.55 -8.83
CA LEU A 286 -14.84 -5.10 -9.09
C LEU A 286 -15.87 -3.99 -9.37
N MET A 287 -15.58 -2.76 -8.95
CA MET A 287 -16.42 -1.59 -9.22
C MET A 287 -16.11 -1.04 -10.63
N THR A 288 -17.14 -0.57 -11.31
CA THR A 288 -16.98 0.15 -12.58
C THR A 288 -16.59 1.60 -12.27
N ILE A 289 -15.29 1.86 -12.11
CA ILE A 289 -14.73 3.17 -11.77
C ILE A 289 -14.00 3.71 -13.01
N GLU A 290 -14.17 4.99 -13.32
CA GLU A 290 -13.46 5.63 -14.43
C GLU A 290 -11.96 5.80 -14.14
N ASP A 291 -11.13 5.87 -15.18
CA ASP A 291 -9.66 5.96 -15.01
C ASP A 291 -9.24 7.22 -14.21
N THR A 292 -9.97 8.32 -14.39
CA THR A 292 -9.76 9.60 -13.68
C THR A 292 -10.06 9.46 -12.18
N GLU A 293 -11.18 8.83 -11.83
CA GLU A 293 -11.58 8.56 -10.44
C GLU A 293 -10.59 7.58 -9.78
N MET A 294 -10.17 6.54 -10.50
CA MET A 294 -9.19 5.57 -10.03
C MET A 294 -7.83 6.23 -9.73
N GLU A 295 -7.42 7.21 -10.53
CA GLU A 295 -6.20 8.01 -10.27
C GLU A 295 -6.33 8.85 -8.99
N GLN A 296 -7.48 9.50 -8.78
CA GLN A 296 -7.75 10.26 -7.56
C GLN A 296 -7.72 9.36 -6.31
N ILE A 297 -8.39 8.20 -6.37
CA ILE A 297 -8.40 7.22 -5.29
C ILE A 297 -6.98 6.69 -5.04
N THR A 298 -6.24 6.35 -6.08
CA THR A 298 -4.86 5.84 -5.97
C THR A 298 -3.92 6.85 -5.33
N THR A 299 -4.06 8.12 -5.71
CA THR A 299 -3.32 9.25 -5.12
C THR A 299 -3.67 9.38 -3.64
N PHE A 300 -4.96 9.36 -3.30
CA PHE A 300 -5.42 9.39 -1.92
C PHE A 300 -4.86 8.22 -1.12
N MET A 301 -4.82 6.99 -1.64
CA MET A 301 -4.32 5.80 -0.94
C MET A 301 -2.78 5.70 -0.85
N GLY A 302 -2.06 6.65 -1.44
CA GLY A 302 -0.60 6.78 -1.37
C GLY A 302 0.11 5.92 -2.40
N HIS A 303 -0.24 6.14 -3.68
CA HIS A 303 0.15 5.35 -4.85
C HIS A 303 0.07 3.85 -4.55
N MET A 304 -1.11 3.27 -4.76
CA MET A 304 -1.10 1.88 -5.19
C MET A 304 -0.18 1.82 -6.44
N GLU A 305 1.02 1.25 -6.31
CA GLU A 305 1.93 1.05 -7.45
C GLU A 305 1.14 0.46 -8.62
N LYS A 306 1.42 0.89 -9.87
CA LYS A 306 0.85 0.27 -11.09
C LYS A 306 0.96 -1.26 -11.09
N LYS A 307 1.91 -1.85 -10.35
CA LYS A 307 2.01 -3.29 -10.10
C LYS A 307 0.77 -3.89 -9.42
N HIS A 308 -0.01 -3.13 -8.67
CA HIS A 308 -1.25 -3.61 -8.06
C HIS A 308 -2.34 -3.93 -9.08
N ALA A 309 -2.32 -3.31 -10.28
CA ALA A 309 -3.22 -3.70 -11.37
C ALA A 309 -2.91 -5.12 -11.88
N GLU A 310 -1.64 -5.54 -11.85
CA GLU A 310 -1.21 -6.87 -12.33
C GLU A 310 -1.31 -7.98 -11.25
N PHE A 311 -1.21 -7.63 -9.96
CA PHE A 311 -1.05 -8.60 -8.86
C PHE A 311 -2.36 -9.03 -8.17
N TYR A 312 -3.46 -8.29 -8.31
CA TYR A 312 -4.74 -8.67 -7.70
C TYR A 312 -5.61 -9.44 -8.70
N ARG A 313 -5.17 -10.67 -8.99
CA ARG A 313 -5.87 -11.55 -9.93
C ARG A 313 -7.02 -12.33 -9.30
N LEU A 314 -7.18 -12.42 -7.98
CA LEU A 314 -8.11 -13.42 -7.41
C LEU A 314 -9.59 -13.33 -7.85
N PRO A 315 -10.24 -12.14 -7.91
CA PRO A 315 -11.57 -12.05 -8.51
C PRO A 315 -11.51 -12.14 -10.03
N GLN A 316 -10.42 -11.67 -10.64
CA GLN A 316 -10.17 -11.89 -12.06
C GLN A 316 -10.04 -13.38 -12.38
N ASP A 317 -9.47 -14.24 -11.54
CA ASP A 317 -9.25 -15.65 -11.84
C ASP A 317 -10.59 -16.38 -11.84
N ILE A 318 -11.46 -16.13 -10.84
CA ILE A 318 -12.83 -16.69 -10.83
C ILE A 318 -13.64 -16.10 -11.99
N TYR A 319 -13.59 -14.79 -12.21
CA TYR A 319 -14.36 -14.11 -13.24
C TYR A 319 -13.88 -14.44 -14.67
N GLN A 320 -12.56 -14.52 -14.87
CA GLN A 320 -11.92 -14.96 -16.10
C GLN A 320 -12.17 -16.44 -16.29
N THR A 321 -12.05 -17.28 -15.26
CA THR A 321 -12.39 -18.70 -15.38
C THR A 321 -13.85 -18.84 -15.78
N ALA A 322 -14.80 -18.17 -15.12
CA ALA A 322 -16.21 -18.20 -15.50
C ALA A 322 -16.44 -17.68 -16.94
N LYS A 323 -15.84 -16.54 -17.32
CA LYS A 323 -15.99 -15.95 -18.66
C LYS A 323 -15.32 -16.76 -19.76
N VAL A 324 -14.11 -17.25 -19.53
CA VAL A 324 -13.33 -18.06 -20.47
C VAL A 324 -13.98 -19.42 -20.59
N THR A 325 -14.39 -20.06 -19.49
CA THR A 325 -15.17 -21.32 -19.51
C THR A 325 -16.44 -21.15 -20.32
N LYS A 326 -17.18 -20.05 -20.11
CA LYS A 326 -18.35 -19.68 -20.92
C LYS A 326 -18.05 -19.56 -22.42
N ILE A 327 -16.93 -18.95 -22.81
CA ILE A 327 -16.48 -18.90 -24.21
C ILE A 327 -16.12 -20.29 -24.72
N LEU A 328 -15.34 -21.05 -23.96
CA LEU A 328 -14.86 -22.38 -24.33
C LEU A 328 -16.04 -23.35 -24.56
N LEU A 329 -17.04 -23.35 -23.67
CA LEU A 329 -18.29 -24.11 -23.85
C LEU A 329 -19.08 -23.70 -25.10
N LEU A 330 -19.14 -22.40 -25.41
CA LEU A 330 -19.82 -21.92 -26.63
C LEU A 330 -19.08 -22.31 -27.92
N MET A 331 -17.75 -22.37 -27.86
CA MET A 331 -16.90 -22.84 -28.95
C MET A 331 -17.04 -24.35 -29.15
N GLU A 332 -17.03 -25.13 -28.07
CA GLU A 332 -17.23 -26.59 -28.10
C GLU A 332 -18.58 -26.98 -28.71
N LYS A 333 -19.64 -26.22 -28.41
CA LYS A 333 -20.99 -26.46 -28.95
C LYS A 333 -21.25 -25.85 -30.33
N GLY A 334 -20.22 -25.32 -31.00
CA GLY A 334 -20.33 -24.77 -32.36
C GLY A 334 -21.18 -23.50 -32.48
N ARG A 335 -21.58 -22.86 -31.38
CA ARG A 335 -22.41 -21.63 -31.36
C ARG A 335 -21.60 -20.34 -31.32
N GLY A 336 -20.25 -20.42 -31.41
CA GLY A 336 -19.36 -19.25 -31.34
C GLY A 336 -19.67 -18.13 -32.34
N ASN A 337 -20.12 -18.47 -33.55
CA ASN A 337 -20.43 -17.50 -34.60
C ASN A 337 -21.69 -16.65 -34.30
N GLN A 338 -22.60 -17.14 -33.45
CA GLN A 338 -23.86 -16.44 -33.12
C GLN A 338 -23.67 -15.22 -32.20
N PHE A 339 -22.47 -15.07 -31.63
CA PHE A 339 -22.13 -14.04 -30.66
C PHE A 339 -21.01 -13.10 -31.14
N GLN A 340 -20.67 -13.15 -32.43
CA GLN A 340 -19.67 -12.27 -33.04
C GLN A 340 -20.07 -10.79 -32.86
N GLY A 341 -19.17 -9.98 -32.30
CA GLY A 341 -19.40 -8.55 -32.02
C GLY A 341 -20.24 -8.25 -30.77
N LYS A 342 -20.70 -9.25 -30.00
CA LYS A 342 -21.41 -9.04 -28.73
C LYS A 342 -20.44 -8.94 -27.55
N ASN A 343 -20.79 -8.10 -26.57
CA ASN A 343 -20.03 -8.01 -25.31
C ASN A 343 -20.28 -9.27 -24.47
N LEU A 344 -19.22 -9.83 -23.89
CA LEU A 344 -19.22 -11.02 -23.01
C LEU A 344 -20.24 -10.97 -21.86
N ASN A 345 -20.57 -9.77 -21.38
CA ASN A 345 -21.56 -9.60 -20.32
C ASN A 345 -23.02 -9.78 -20.80
N LYS A 346 -23.27 -9.73 -22.12
CA LYS A 346 -24.61 -9.82 -22.74
C LYS A 346 -24.91 -11.19 -23.36
N ILE A 347 -23.97 -12.12 -23.26
CA ILE A 347 -24.17 -13.49 -23.73
C ILE A 347 -24.86 -14.23 -22.59
N GLU A 348 -26.10 -14.67 -22.73
CA GLU A 348 -26.73 -15.57 -21.75
C GLU A 348 -26.57 -17.01 -22.26
N ILE A 349 -26.10 -17.91 -21.39
CA ILE A 349 -26.09 -19.35 -21.67
C ILE A 349 -27.25 -19.93 -20.87
N ASP A 350 -28.18 -20.60 -21.54
CA ASP A 350 -29.25 -21.35 -20.86
C ASP A 350 -28.68 -22.42 -19.93
N ASN A 351 -29.25 -22.56 -18.74
CA ASN A 351 -28.82 -23.56 -17.76
C ASN A 351 -28.85 -24.99 -18.33
N GLU A 352 -29.74 -25.30 -19.27
CA GLU A 352 -29.79 -26.61 -19.96
C GLU A 352 -28.50 -26.91 -20.74
N ILE A 353 -27.83 -25.89 -21.27
CA ILE A 353 -26.54 -26.04 -21.98
C ILE A 353 -25.42 -26.36 -20.99
N TYR A 354 -25.53 -25.95 -19.73
CA TYR A 354 -24.50 -26.23 -18.72
C TYR A 354 -24.58 -27.68 -18.22
N TYR A 355 -25.80 -28.19 -18.02
CA TYR A 355 -25.98 -29.58 -17.55
C TYR A 355 -25.84 -30.61 -18.67
N SER A 356 -26.12 -30.29 -19.94
CA SER A 356 -26.01 -31.27 -21.02
C SER A 356 -24.57 -31.71 -21.34
N SER A 357 -23.54 -31.01 -20.87
CA SER A 357 -22.13 -31.39 -21.07
C SER A 357 -21.61 -32.40 -20.04
N GLU A 358 -22.33 -32.61 -18.93
CA GLU A 358 -21.96 -33.60 -17.90
C GLU A 358 -22.79 -34.89 -17.98
N SER A 359 -23.90 -34.90 -18.73
CA SER A 359 -24.86 -36.03 -18.77
C SER A 359 -24.62 -37.09 -19.84
N GLU A 360 -23.57 -37.02 -20.67
CA GLU A 360 -23.33 -37.98 -21.76
C GLU A 360 -22.38 -39.14 -21.39
N CYS A 361 -22.33 -39.55 -20.13
CA CYS A 361 -21.75 -40.82 -19.73
C CYS A 361 -22.67 -41.48 -18.70
N ASP A 362 -23.43 -42.50 -19.13
CA ASP A 362 -23.83 -43.69 -18.35
C ASP A 362 -25.18 -44.33 -18.75
N GLU A 363 -25.74 -44.06 -19.93
CA GLU A 363 -26.89 -44.83 -20.42
C GLU A 363 -26.75 -45.25 -21.88
N GLN A 364 -25.96 -46.29 -22.14
CA GLN A 364 -26.17 -47.22 -23.27
C GLN A 364 -25.19 -48.40 -23.20
N ASN A 365 -25.49 -49.38 -22.34
CA ASN A 365 -24.96 -50.73 -22.50
C ASN A 365 -25.82 -51.78 -21.78
N GLU A 366 -27.13 -51.79 -22.04
CA GLU A 366 -27.96 -52.96 -21.73
C GLU A 366 -29.22 -52.95 -22.60
N GLN A 367 -29.09 -53.39 -23.85
CA GLN A 367 -30.12 -54.11 -24.61
C GLN A 367 -29.64 -54.39 -26.04
N LYS A 368 -29.17 -55.62 -26.27
CA LYS A 368 -29.48 -56.51 -27.41
C LYS A 368 -28.33 -57.50 -27.64
N SER A 369 -28.47 -58.68 -27.04
CA SER A 369 -28.03 -59.93 -27.64
C SER A 369 -29.21 -60.89 -27.56
N VAL A 370 -30.02 -60.90 -28.61
CA VAL A 370 -30.78 -62.08 -29.00
C VAL A 370 -30.05 -62.61 -30.23
N GLY A 371 -29.50 -63.81 -30.07
CA GLY A 371 -28.86 -64.63 -31.08
C GLY A 371 -28.69 -66.02 -30.49
#